data_AF-A0A0C3FLB6-F1
#
_entry.id   AF-A0A0C3FLB6-F1
#
_cell.length_a   1.000
_cell.length_b   1.000
_cell.length_c   1.000
_cell.angle_alpha   90.00
_cell.angle_beta   90.00
_cell.angle_gamma   90.00
#
_symmetry.space_group_name_H-M   'P 1'
#
loop_
_entity.id
_entity.type
_entity.pdbx_description
1 polymer ?
#
loop_
_entity_poly.entity_id
_entity_poly.type
_entity_poly.pdbx_seq_one_letter_code
_entity_poly.pdbx_strand_id
1 'polypeptide(L)'
;MPSLNLTTVDWDTPTKVHIINTGDITLGVMHKYEDDCINFFDAKEIPAHKEVHKILAGIKDHCIKDWISVKCEALLALSFEDFMSEFCTNYLEEDWESTMCHELLTMTQGNQSFWAFAVALQAKNSLLINTPLYLQKDKLRHQIKARINAKLAKKCDTAKLNKITDFKKWMADIQSLDDRICSKRLKLELAMKNSCDSSRCNNPVNEPSHHANTTTAPSSTAIASNTTTSSSTVRYAPCLTELQCQLLADNEGCFKCRSLIQRLSE
;
A
#
# COMPACT_ATOMS: atom_id res chain seq x y z
N MET A 1 22.71 14.59 6.79
CA MET A 1 21.96 14.01 5.66
C MET A 1 21.87 15.10 4.60
N PRO A 2 22.38 14.88 3.39
CA PRO A 2 22.23 15.88 2.34
C PRO A 2 20.75 15.94 1.93
N SER A 3 20.23 17.15 1.85
CA SER A 3 18.88 17.46 1.39
C SER A 3 18.77 17.06 -0.09
N LEU A 4 18.00 16.01 -0.40
CA LEU A 4 17.60 15.69 -1.77
C LEU A 4 16.67 16.82 -2.26
N ASN A 5 17.19 17.69 -3.11
CA ASN A 5 16.40 18.68 -3.82
C ASN A 5 15.73 17.98 -5.00
N LEU A 6 14.52 17.49 -4.78
CA LEU A 6 13.70 16.84 -5.79
C LEU A 6 13.27 17.87 -6.85
N THR A 7 13.42 17.55 -8.13
CA THR A 7 12.91 18.39 -9.22
C THR A 7 11.39 18.48 -9.17
N THR A 8 10.88 19.70 -9.03
CA THR A 8 9.44 19.97 -9.03
C THR A 8 9.02 20.51 -10.40
N VAL A 9 8.04 19.84 -11.03
CA VAL A 9 7.33 20.37 -12.20
C VAL A 9 6.25 21.32 -11.71
N ASP A 10 6.46 22.62 -11.88
CA ASP A 10 5.52 23.67 -11.47
C ASP A 10 4.37 23.80 -12.48
N TRP A 11 3.15 23.92 -11.94
CA TRP A 11 1.90 23.96 -12.70
C TRP A 11 1.40 25.39 -12.86
N ASP A 12 1.23 25.84 -14.11
CA ASP A 12 0.59 27.12 -14.42
C ASP A 12 -0.04 27.07 -15.82
N THR A 13 -1.26 26.51 -15.90
CA THR A 13 -2.18 26.42 -17.05
C THR A 13 -1.75 25.56 -18.28
N PRO A 14 -2.72 24.93 -19.00
CA PRO A 14 -2.46 24.05 -20.17
C PRO A 14 -1.81 24.73 -21.39
N THR A 15 -1.55 26.03 -21.31
CA THR A 15 -1.18 26.89 -22.45
C THR A 15 0.26 27.40 -22.37
N LYS A 16 1.04 26.99 -21.35
CA LYS A 16 2.39 27.46 -21.09
C LYS A 16 3.39 26.30 -21.17
N VAL A 17 4.59 26.57 -21.67
CA VAL A 17 5.65 25.57 -21.79
C VAL A 17 6.05 25.10 -20.38
N HIS A 18 6.08 23.78 -20.19
CA HIS A 18 6.37 23.16 -18.90
C HIS A 18 7.84 23.31 -18.52
N ILE A 19 8.06 23.55 -17.22
CA ILE A 19 9.36 23.94 -16.69
C ILE A 19 9.98 22.78 -15.91
N ILE A 20 11.14 22.31 -16.39
CA ILE A 20 12.04 21.46 -15.60
C ILE A 20 12.94 22.39 -14.79
N ASN A 21 12.69 22.43 -13.48
CA ASN A 21 13.50 23.15 -12.51
C ASN A 21 14.74 22.32 -12.09
N THR A 22 15.70 22.95 -11.42
CA THR A 22 16.94 22.31 -10.95
C THR A 22 16.67 21.24 -9.89
N GLY A 23 17.22 20.03 -10.07
CA GLY A 23 17.16 18.93 -9.09
C GLY A 23 17.47 17.56 -9.73
N ASP A 24 17.38 16.48 -8.95
CA ASP A 24 17.58 15.12 -9.45
C ASP A 24 16.47 14.74 -10.44
N ILE A 25 16.85 14.45 -11.69
CA ILE A 25 15.90 14.06 -12.74
C ILE A 25 15.60 12.57 -12.58
N THR A 26 14.48 12.27 -11.96
CA THR A 26 13.96 10.90 -11.89
C THR A 26 13.13 10.58 -13.13
N LEU A 27 13.04 9.29 -13.47
CA LEU A 27 12.20 8.82 -14.58
C LEU A 27 10.73 9.26 -14.44
N GLY A 28 10.20 9.29 -13.20
CA GLY A 28 8.84 9.76 -12.95
C GLY A 28 8.65 11.25 -13.29
N VAL A 29 9.70 12.07 -13.10
CA VAL A 29 9.70 13.47 -13.52
C VAL A 29 9.76 13.59 -15.04
N MET A 30 10.55 12.76 -15.72
CA MET A 30 10.63 12.74 -17.18
C MET A 30 9.32 12.31 -17.83
N HIS A 31 8.69 11.22 -17.35
CA HIS A 31 7.37 10.79 -17.82
C HIS A 31 6.32 11.88 -17.64
N LYS A 32 6.30 12.52 -16.47
CA LYS A 32 5.37 13.64 -16.22
C LYS A 32 5.63 14.80 -17.19
N TYR A 33 6.89 15.15 -17.42
CA TYR A 33 7.25 16.20 -18.37
C TYR A 33 6.82 15.84 -19.80
N GLU A 34 7.01 14.59 -20.21
CA GLU A 34 6.59 14.08 -21.51
C GLU A 34 5.08 14.20 -21.70
N ASP A 35 4.29 13.69 -20.75
CA ASP A 35 2.83 13.80 -20.73
C ASP A 35 2.37 15.26 -20.81
N ASP A 36 2.99 16.13 -20.02
CA ASP A 36 2.72 17.56 -19.98
C ASP A 36 3.04 18.23 -21.34
N CYS A 37 4.15 17.88 -21.99
CA CYS A 37 4.51 18.34 -23.32
C CYS A 37 3.50 17.91 -24.39
N ILE A 38 3.07 16.64 -24.37
CA ILE A 38 2.04 16.11 -25.29
C ILE A 38 0.74 16.90 -25.13
N ASN A 39 0.27 17.08 -23.90
CA ASN A 39 -0.93 17.88 -23.62
C ASN A 39 -0.81 19.31 -24.13
N PHE A 40 0.37 19.93 -24.00
CA PHE A 40 0.65 21.27 -24.52
C PHE A 40 0.63 21.30 -26.05
N PHE A 41 1.20 20.29 -26.72
CA PHE A 41 1.18 20.19 -28.19
C PHE A 41 -0.24 20.06 -28.71
N ASP A 42 -1.04 19.19 -28.11
CA ASP A 42 -2.45 18.99 -28.46
C ASP A 42 -3.26 20.27 -28.24
N ALA A 43 -3.12 20.91 -27.06
CA ALA A 43 -3.86 22.12 -26.72
C ALA A 43 -3.51 23.33 -27.60
N LYS A 44 -2.31 23.35 -28.19
CA LYS A 44 -1.82 24.44 -29.04
C LYS A 44 -1.78 24.10 -30.52
N GLU A 45 -2.18 22.88 -30.90
CA GLU A 45 -2.09 22.34 -32.25
C GLU A 45 -0.69 22.55 -32.86
N ILE A 46 0.35 22.21 -32.07
CA ILE A 46 1.74 22.43 -32.49
C ILE A 46 2.09 21.40 -33.58
N PRO A 47 2.62 21.82 -34.74
CA PRO A 47 3.08 20.89 -35.75
C PRO A 47 4.28 20.08 -35.27
N ALA A 48 4.33 18.78 -35.58
CA ALA A 48 5.40 17.85 -35.15
C ALA A 48 6.83 18.40 -35.31
N HIS A 49 7.15 18.99 -36.46
CA HIS A 49 8.48 19.58 -36.73
C HIS A 49 8.83 20.83 -35.89
N LYS A 50 7.92 21.32 -35.05
CA LYS A 50 8.13 22.47 -34.14
C LYS A 50 8.05 22.09 -32.66
N GLU A 51 7.66 20.85 -32.33
CA GLU A 51 7.44 20.39 -30.96
C GLU A 51 8.68 20.60 -30.09
N VAL A 52 9.82 20.00 -30.48
CA VAL A 52 11.08 20.12 -29.75
C VAL A 52 11.48 21.59 -29.58
N HIS A 53 11.44 22.37 -30.65
CA HIS A 53 11.75 23.80 -30.60
C HIS A 53 10.90 24.57 -29.57
N LYS A 54 9.61 24.22 -29.44
CA LYS A 54 8.69 24.90 -28.50
C LYS A 54 8.98 24.55 -27.04
N ILE A 55 9.46 23.35 -26.75
CA ILE A 55 9.68 22.90 -25.37
C ILE A 55 11.06 23.25 -24.84
N LEU A 56 12.08 23.40 -25.70
CA LEU A 56 13.43 23.78 -25.26
C LEU A 56 13.44 25.11 -24.49
N ALA A 57 12.56 26.04 -24.84
CA ALA A 57 12.41 27.32 -24.14
C ALA A 57 11.88 27.18 -22.70
N GLY A 58 11.22 26.06 -22.37
CA GLY A 58 10.69 25.76 -21.03
C GLY A 58 11.71 25.13 -20.09
N ILE A 59 12.77 24.53 -20.63
CA ILE A 59 13.81 23.88 -19.82
C ILE A 59 14.61 24.98 -19.10
N LYS A 60 14.61 24.97 -17.75
CA LYS A 60 15.28 26.00 -16.94
C LYS A 60 16.53 25.52 -16.25
N ASP A 61 16.67 24.22 -16.02
CA ASP A 61 17.88 23.62 -15.47
C ASP A 61 19.13 23.99 -16.30
N HIS A 62 20.17 24.44 -15.61
CA HIS A 62 21.40 24.94 -16.23
C HIS A 62 22.24 23.84 -16.88
N CYS A 63 22.33 22.65 -16.26
CA CYS A 63 23.04 21.52 -16.83
C CYS A 63 22.36 21.04 -18.12
N ILE A 64 21.02 21.03 -18.14
CA ILE A 64 20.26 20.67 -19.34
C ILE A 64 20.40 21.75 -20.41
N LYS A 65 20.37 23.03 -20.04
CA LYS A 65 20.63 24.13 -20.98
C LYS A 65 22.00 24.10 -21.60
N ASP A 66 23.04 23.77 -20.84
CA ASP A 66 24.40 23.67 -21.36
C ASP A 66 24.49 22.54 -22.39
N TRP A 67 23.91 21.37 -22.09
CA TRP A 67 23.79 20.27 -23.03
C TRP A 67 23.02 20.67 -24.31
N ILE A 68 21.86 21.31 -24.15
CA ILE A 68 21.06 21.80 -25.28
C ILE A 68 21.85 22.80 -26.11
N SER A 69 22.59 23.71 -25.49
CA SER A 69 23.39 24.72 -26.19
C SER A 69 24.49 24.09 -27.04
N VAL A 70 25.10 23.00 -26.55
CA VAL A 70 26.14 22.25 -27.28
C VAL A 70 25.54 21.45 -28.44
N LYS A 71 24.35 20.86 -28.27
CA LYS A 71 23.72 19.97 -29.27
C LYS A 71 22.51 20.57 -29.99
N CYS A 72 22.34 21.89 -29.94
CA CYS A 72 21.08 22.55 -30.30
C CYS A 72 20.55 22.16 -31.70
N GLU A 73 21.41 22.22 -32.73
CA GLU A 73 21.02 21.88 -34.10
C GLU A 73 20.62 20.41 -34.26
N ALA A 74 21.33 19.50 -33.58
CA ALA A 74 21.03 18.08 -33.61
C ALA A 74 19.69 17.79 -32.93
N LEU A 75 19.47 18.36 -31.73
CA LEU A 75 18.24 18.18 -30.97
C LEU A 75 17.02 18.75 -31.71
N LEU A 76 17.15 19.91 -32.35
CA LEU A 76 16.07 20.53 -33.12
C LEU A 76 15.65 19.73 -34.37
N ALA A 77 16.51 18.83 -34.86
CA ALA A 77 16.20 17.96 -36.00
C ALA A 77 15.46 16.67 -35.59
N LEU A 78 15.38 16.38 -34.29
CA LEU A 78 14.73 15.18 -33.77
C LEU A 78 13.21 15.31 -33.78
N SER A 79 12.54 14.16 -33.87
CA SER A 79 11.15 14.07 -33.42
C SER A 79 11.08 14.26 -31.90
N PHE A 80 9.90 14.56 -31.36
CA PHE A 80 9.74 14.67 -29.91
C PHE A 80 10.08 13.34 -29.19
N GLU A 81 9.71 12.20 -29.76
CA GLU A 81 10.01 10.87 -29.22
C GLU A 81 11.54 10.59 -29.19
N ASP A 82 12.24 10.92 -30.26
CA ASP A 82 13.70 10.76 -30.33
C ASP A 82 14.40 11.72 -29.35
N PHE A 83 13.89 12.96 -29.21
CA PHE A 83 14.38 13.92 -28.23
C PHE A 83 14.22 13.39 -26.80
N MET A 84 13.05 12.86 -26.44
CA MET A 84 12.80 12.29 -25.11
C MET A 84 13.71 11.08 -24.86
N SER A 85 13.96 10.25 -25.87
CA SER A 85 14.88 9.12 -25.78
C SER A 85 16.33 9.55 -25.53
N GLU A 86 16.82 10.56 -26.26
CA GLU A 86 18.16 11.12 -26.01
C GLU A 86 18.22 11.79 -24.62
N PHE A 87 17.17 12.50 -24.24
CA PHE A 87 17.09 13.18 -22.95
C PHE A 87 17.13 12.19 -21.78
N CYS A 88 16.34 11.11 -21.83
CA CYS A 88 16.39 9.99 -20.88
C CYS A 88 17.78 9.37 -20.80
N THR A 89 18.40 9.07 -21.95
CA THR A 89 19.74 8.45 -22.02
C THR A 89 20.82 9.32 -21.38
N ASN A 90 20.69 10.65 -21.48
CA ASN A 90 21.71 11.58 -20.99
C ASN A 90 21.64 11.85 -19.48
N TYR A 91 20.48 11.70 -18.85
CA TYR A 91 20.25 12.12 -17.46
C TYR A 91 19.75 11.02 -16.52
N LEU A 92 19.33 9.87 -17.04
CA LEU A 92 19.05 8.69 -16.22
C LEU A 92 20.30 7.80 -16.13
N GLU A 93 20.40 7.02 -15.07
CA GLU A 93 21.45 6.02 -14.89
C GLU A 93 21.38 4.96 -16.00
N GLU A 94 22.51 4.45 -16.48
CA GLU A 94 22.57 3.51 -17.61
C GLU A 94 21.67 2.27 -17.43
N ASP A 95 21.49 1.82 -16.20
CA ASP A 95 20.69 0.64 -15.82
C ASP A 95 19.30 0.99 -15.27
N TRP A 96 18.80 2.22 -15.49
CA TRP A 96 17.51 2.67 -14.97
C TRP A 96 16.36 1.73 -15.32
N GLU A 97 16.33 1.20 -16.56
CA GLU A 97 15.30 0.27 -17.02
C GLU A 97 15.30 -1.01 -16.18
N SER A 98 16.50 -1.55 -15.94
CA SER A 98 16.70 -2.77 -15.17
C SER A 98 16.34 -2.56 -13.70
N THR A 99 16.75 -1.42 -13.12
CA THR A 99 16.41 -1.04 -11.74
C THR A 99 14.90 -0.90 -11.56
N MET A 100 14.21 -0.21 -12.48
CA MET A 100 12.75 -0.07 -12.44
C MET A 100 12.01 -1.41 -12.63
N CYS A 101 12.48 -2.25 -13.55
CA CYS A 101 11.92 -3.58 -13.74
C CYS A 101 12.11 -4.45 -12.49
N HIS A 102 13.29 -4.42 -11.88
CA HIS A 102 13.56 -5.14 -10.63
C HIS A 102 12.63 -4.67 -9.51
N GLU A 103 12.50 -3.36 -9.30
CA GLU A 103 11.56 -2.79 -8.33
C GLU A 103 10.13 -3.27 -8.61
N LEU A 104 9.66 -3.17 -9.86
CA LEU A 104 8.34 -3.67 -10.27
C LEU A 104 8.14 -5.16 -9.93
N LEU A 105 9.16 -5.99 -10.17
CA LEU A 105 9.09 -7.43 -9.94
C LEU A 105 9.14 -7.83 -8.46
N THR A 106 9.68 -6.96 -7.60
CA THR A 106 9.78 -7.15 -6.15
C THR A 106 8.60 -6.56 -5.38
N MET A 107 7.80 -5.67 -5.97
CA MET A 107 6.61 -5.10 -5.34
C MET A 107 5.66 -6.21 -4.84
N THR A 108 5.21 -6.10 -3.59
CA THR A 108 4.24 -7.00 -2.98
C THR A 108 3.07 -6.23 -2.37
N GLN A 109 1.91 -6.89 -2.21
CA GLN A 109 0.76 -6.25 -1.57
C GLN A 109 1.05 -5.91 -0.10
N GLY A 110 1.80 -6.75 0.63
CA GLY A 110 2.04 -6.55 2.05
C GLY A 110 0.74 -6.36 2.85
N ASN A 111 0.66 -5.23 3.57
CA ASN A 111 -0.49 -4.85 4.41
C ASN A 111 -1.46 -3.88 3.73
N GLN A 112 -1.16 -3.40 2.52
CA GLN A 112 -2.02 -2.44 1.82
C GLN A 112 -3.23 -3.13 1.17
N SER A 113 -4.25 -2.35 0.81
CA SER A 113 -5.39 -2.87 0.06
C SER A 113 -4.93 -3.39 -1.31
N PHE A 114 -5.66 -4.36 -1.84
CA PHE A 114 -5.38 -4.88 -3.18
C PHE A 114 -5.38 -3.75 -4.22
N TRP A 115 -6.33 -2.82 -4.13
CA TRP A 115 -6.45 -1.73 -5.08
C TRP A 115 -5.24 -0.79 -5.05
N ALA A 116 -4.78 -0.37 -3.86
CA ALA A 116 -3.61 0.49 -3.73
C ALA A 116 -2.36 -0.18 -4.30
N PHE A 117 -2.17 -1.47 -4.00
CA PHE A 117 -1.08 -2.28 -4.55
C PHE A 117 -1.13 -2.33 -6.08
N ALA A 118 -2.28 -2.70 -6.65
CA ALA A 118 -2.40 -2.93 -8.07
C ALA A 118 -2.32 -1.62 -8.89
N VAL A 119 -2.78 -0.49 -8.33
CA VAL A 119 -2.58 0.84 -8.94
C VAL A 119 -1.10 1.23 -8.90
N ALA A 120 -0.42 1.08 -7.76
CA ALA A 120 1.00 1.37 -7.65
C ALA A 120 1.84 0.52 -8.62
N LEU A 121 1.51 -0.77 -8.76
CA LEU A 121 2.18 -1.66 -9.70
C LEU A 121 1.93 -1.24 -11.17
N GLN A 122 0.70 -0.84 -11.51
CA GLN A 122 0.38 -0.33 -12.85
C GLN A 122 1.12 0.99 -13.15
N ALA A 123 1.16 1.91 -12.19
CA ALA A 123 1.89 3.17 -12.32
C ALA A 123 3.40 2.96 -12.45
N LYS A 124 3.97 1.95 -11.78
CA LYS A 124 5.37 1.58 -11.95
C LYS A 124 5.62 0.97 -13.34
N ASN A 125 4.71 0.11 -13.80
CA ASN A 125 4.79 -0.51 -15.13
C ASN A 125 4.62 0.51 -16.26
N SER A 126 3.88 1.60 -16.07
CA SER A 126 3.73 2.64 -17.09
C SER A 126 5.03 3.41 -17.34
N LEU A 127 5.92 3.50 -16.35
CA LEU A 127 7.25 4.10 -16.53
C LEU A 127 8.15 3.30 -17.50
N LEU A 128 7.81 2.03 -17.76
CA LEU A 128 8.51 1.16 -18.70
C LEU A 128 7.87 1.15 -20.09
N ILE A 129 6.83 1.96 -20.35
CA ILE A 129 6.24 2.08 -21.70
C ILE A 129 7.34 2.43 -22.70
N ASN A 130 7.24 1.88 -23.91
CA ASN A 130 8.23 1.97 -24.99
C ASN A 130 9.58 1.26 -24.72
N THR A 131 9.76 0.62 -23.56
CA THR A 131 10.91 -0.26 -23.31
C THR A 131 10.56 -1.73 -23.56
N PRO A 132 11.54 -2.59 -23.88
CA PRO A 132 11.34 -4.05 -23.96
C PRO A 132 10.89 -4.69 -22.63
N LEU A 133 11.09 -4.01 -21.50
CA LEU A 133 10.76 -4.49 -20.16
C LEU A 133 9.31 -4.22 -19.74
N TYR A 134 8.53 -3.51 -20.57
CA TYR A 134 7.11 -3.28 -20.33
C TYR A 134 6.31 -4.58 -20.17
N LEU A 135 5.59 -4.73 -19.06
CA LEU A 135 4.72 -5.88 -18.85
C LEU A 135 3.37 -5.67 -19.52
N GLN A 136 3.13 -6.40 -20.60
CA GLN A 136 1.80 -6.54 -21.21
C GLN A 136 0.79 -7.12 -20.21
N LYS A 137 -0.50 -6.87 -20.45
CA LYS A 137 -1.61 -7.21 -19.53
C LYS A 137 -1.55 -8.62 -18.96
N ASP A 138 -1.22 -9.62 -19.78
CA ASP A 138 -1.11 -11.00 -19.31
C ASP A 138 0.07 -11.18 -18.33
N LYS A 139 1.26 -10.68 -18.67
CA LYS A 139 2.43 -10.74 -17.77
C LYS A 139 2.18 -9.94 -16.48
N LEU A 140 1.58 -8.75 -16.60
CA LEU A 140 1.22 -7.93 -15.45
C LEU A 140 0.22 -8.62 -14.54
N ARG A 141 -0.78 -9.30 -15.12
CA ARG A 141 -1.74 -10.13 -14.39
C ARG A 141 -1.04 -11.24 -13.61
N HIS A 142 -0.12 -11.97 -14.25
CA HIS A 142 0.65 -13.02 -13.59
C HIS A 142 1.47 -12.45 -12.42
N GLN A 143 2.09 -11.29 -12.62
CA GLN A 143 2.85 -10.61 -11.58
C GLN A 143 1.97 -10.20 -10.39
N ILE A 144 0.83 -9.56 -10.64
CA ILE A 144 -0.14 -9.22 -9.59
C ILE A 144 -0.54 -10.49 -8.82
N LYS A 145 -0.92 -11.56 -9.52
CA LYS A 145 -1.35 -12.82 -8.90
C LYS A 145 -0.24 -13.44 -8.02
N ALA A 146 1.02 -13.36 -8.44
CA ALA A 146 2.15 -13.88 -7.69
C ALA A 146 2.49 -13.07 -6.43
N ARG A 147 2.03 -11.81 -6.36
CA ARG A 147 2.47 -10.83 -5.34
C ARG A 147 1.34 -10.30 -4.45
N ILE A 148 0.10 -10.75 -4.65
CA ILE A 148 -0.99 -10.54 -3.69
C ILE A 148 -0.78 -11.32 -2.39
N ASN A 149 -1.41 -10.85 -1.32
CA ASN A 149 -1.34 -11.48 -0.01
C ASN A 149 -1.83 -12.95 -0.06
N ALA A 150 -1.12 -13.86 0.60
CA ALA A 150 -1.44 -15.29 0.61
C ALA A 150 -2.89 -15.59 1.05
N LYS A 151 -3.45 -14.80 1.97
CA LYS A 151 -4.85 -14.95 2.41
C LYS A 151 -5.82 -14.60 1.27
N LEU A 152 -5.55 -13.51 0.56
CA LEU A 152 -6.35 -13.09 -0.60
C LEU A 152 -6.20 -14.11 -1.75
N ALA A 153 -4.98 -14.56 -2.05
CA ALA A 153 -4.70 -15.56 -3.07
C ALA A 153 -5.54 -16.84 -2.90
N LYS A 154 -5.54 -17.42 -1.69
CA LYS A 154 -6.36 -18.61 -1.36
C LYS A 154 -7.86 -18.38 -1.60
N LYS A 155 -8.36 -17.18 -1.29
CA LYS A 155 -9.77 -16.81 -1.51
C LYS A 155 -10.06 -16.62 -3.01
N CYS A 156 -9.13 -16.06 -3.78
CA CYS A 156 -9.25 -15.94 -5.23
C CYS A 156 -9.34 -17.33 -5.89
N ASP A 157 -8.53 -18.30 -5.47
CA ASP A 157 -8.56 -19.67 -5.99
C ASP A 157 -9.87 -20.38 -5.64
N THR A 158 -10.37 -20.21 -4.41
CA THR A 158 -11.67 -20.75 -3.98
C THR A 158 -12.83 -20.14 -4.79
N ALA A 159 -12.76 -18.84 -5.08
CA ALA A 159 -13.73 -18.13 -5.90
C ALA A 159 -13.55 -18.38 -7.42
N LYS A 160 -12.54 -19.16 -7.83
CA LYS A 160 -12.23 -19.50 -9.23
C LYS A 160 -11.98 -18.26 -10.12
N LEU A 161 -11.45 -17.17 -9.55
CA LEU A 161 -11.20 -15.91 -10.29
C LEU A 161 -10.14 -16.07 -11.39
N ASN A 162 -9.32 -17.11 -11.31
CA ASN A 162 -8.39 -17.56 -12.34
C ASN A 162 -9.07 -17.90 -13.68
N LYS A 163 -10.38 -18.13 -13.71
CA LYS A 163 -11.14 -18.40 -14.96
C LYS A 163 -11.55 -17.13 -15.71
N ILE A 164 -11.48 -15.96 -15.07
CA ILE A 164 -11.86 -14.70 -15.72
C ILE A 164 -10.72 -14.33 -16.68
N THR A 165 -11.02 -14.18 -17.96
CA THR A 165 -10.02 -13.80 -18.98
C THR A 165 -9.88 -12.29 -19.09
N ASP A 166 -10.99 -11.56 -18.99
CA ASP A 166 -10.99 -10.10 -19.03
C ASP A 166 -10.25 -9.49 -17.83
N PHE A 167 -9.21 -8.71 -18.12
CA PHE A 167 -8.32 -8.15 -17.10
C PHE A 167 -9.05 -7.16 -16.18
N LYS A 168 -9.93 -6.32 -16.73
CA LYS A 168 -10.65 -5.29 -15.95
C LYS A 168 -11.65 -5.94 -14.98
N LYS A 169 -12.43 -6.89 -15.47
CA LYS A 169 -13.36 -7.68 -14.66
C LYS A 169 -12.62 -8.48 -13.60
N TRP A 170 -11.49 -9.10 -13.95
CA TRP A 170 -10.65 -9.83 -13.01
C TRP A 170 -10.14 -8.94 -11.88
N MET A 171 -9.65 -7.74 -12.20
CA MET A 171 -9.23 -6.73 -11.21
C MET A 171 -10.38 -6.32 -10.28
N ALA A 172 -11.55 -6.00 -10.83
CA ALA A 172 -12.72 -5.59 -10.06
C ALA A 172 -13.22 -6.68 -9.11
N ASP A 173 -13.23 -7.94 -9.56
CA ASP A 173 -13.68 -9.07 -8.74
C ASP A 173 -12.70 -9.35 -7.58
N ILE A 174 -11.38 -9.20 -7.80
CA ILE A 174 -10.41 -9.30 -6.70
C ILE A 174 -10.57 -8.15 -5.72
N GLN A 175 -10.76 -6.92 -6.20
CA GLN A 175 -10.99 -5.77 -5.34
C GLN A 175 -12.22 -5.98 -4.45
N SER A 176 -13.36 -6.38 -5.03
CA SER A 176 -14.58 -6.66 -4.25
C SER A 176 -14.36 -7.76 -3.20
N LEU A 177 -13.55 -8.77 -3.53
CA LEU A 177 -13.19 -9.83 -2.60
C LEU A 177 -12.31 -9.31 -1.45
N ASP A 178 -11.30 -8.50 -1.75
CA ASP A 178 -10.42 -7.87 -0.75
C ASP A 178 -11.20 -6.94 0.18
N ASP A 179 -12.09 -6.11 -0.36
CA ASP A 179 -12.96 -5.19 0.39
C ASP A 179 -13.86 -5.96 1.36
N ARG A 180 -14.40 -7.11 0.92
CA ARG A 180 -15.20 -8.00 1.79
C ARG A 180 -14.37 -8.61 2.91
N ILE A 181 -13.12 -8.99 2.64
CA ILE A 181 -12.20 -9.53 3.65
C ILE A 181 -11.82 -8.45 4.65
N CYS A 182 -11.44 -7.27 4.17
CA CYS A 182 -11.10 -6.10 4.98
C CYS A 182 -12.28 -5.66 5.85
N SER A 183 -13.48 -5.56 5.28
CA SER A 183 -14.70 -5.19 6.00
C SER A 183 -15.04 -6.17 7.13
N LYS A 184 -14.89 -7.49 6.89
CA LYS A 184 -15.11 -8.51 7.92
C LYS A 184 -14.10 -8.39 9.05
N ARG A 185 -12.83 -8.17 8.73
CA ARG A 185 -11.75 -7.95 9.71
C ARG A 185 -12.03 -6.72 10.59
N LEU A 186 -12.39 -5.59 9.98
CA LEU A 186 -12.69 -4.35 10.71
C LEU A 186 -13.90 -4.51 11.65
N LYS A 187 -14.99 -5.13 11.18
CA LYS A 187 -16.17 -5.40 12.03
C LYS A 187 -15.82 -6.28 13.23
N LEU A 188 -14.95 -7.27 13.04
CA LEU A 188 -14.51 -8.15 14.10
C LEU A 188 -13.64 -7.43 15.13
N GLU A 189 -12.68 -6.64 14.67
CA GLU A 189 -11.80 -5.84 15.54
C GLU A 189 -12.62 -4.87 16.40
N LEU A 190 -13.63 -4.22 15.81
CA LEU A 190 -14.56 -3.35 16.54
C LEU A 190 -15.37 -4.13 17.58
N ALA A 191 -15.89 -5.32 17.24
CA ALA A 191 -16.63 -6.16 18.18
C ALA A 191 -15.75 -6.64 19.35
N MET A 192 -14.49 -7.01 19.09
CA MET A 192 -13.54 -7.40 20.13
C MET A 192 -13.17 -6.23 21.04
N LYS A 193 -12.94 -5.04 20.47
CA LYS A 193 -12.68 -3.82 21.24
C LYS A 193 -13.86 -3.46 22.14
N ASN A 194 -15.07 -3.44 21.58
CA ASN A 194 -16.29 -3.17 22.34
C ASN A 194 -16.50 -4.18 23.47
N SER A 195 -16.24 -5.48 23.23
CA SER A 195 -16.32 -6.50 24.28
C SER A 195 -15.27 -6.30 25.39
N CYS A 196 -14.06 -5.88 25.04
CA CYS A 196 -13.02 -5.55 26.03
C CYS A 196 -13.42 -4.33 26.86
N ASP A 197 -13.90 -3.28 26.22
CA ASP A 197 -14.31 -2.04 26.88
C ASP A 197 -15.53 -2.26 27.79
N SER A 198 -16.53 -3.04 27.36
CA SER A 198 -17.64 -3.45 28.22
C SER A 198 -17.19 -4.27 29.44
N SER A 199 -16.19 -5.15 29.28
CA SER A 199 -15.65 -5.92 30.41
C SER A 199 -14.79 -5.09 31.37
N ARG A 200 -14.21 -3.97 30.91
CA ARG A 200 -13.49 -3.00 31.75
C ARG A 200 -14.45 -2.09 32.53
N CYS A 201 -15.55 -1.67 31.91
CA CYS A 201 -16.57 -0.84 32.54
C CYS A 201 -17.44 -1.60 33.57
N ASN A 202 -17.51 -2.93 33.48
CA ASN A 202 -18.28 -3.76 34.42
C ASN A 202 -17.54 -4.09 35.73
N ASN A 203 -16.36 -3.53 35.98
CA ASN A 203 -15.76 -3.52 37.32
C ASN A 203 -16.00 -2.16 37.97
N PRO A 204 -17.10 -1.94 38.70
CA PRO A 204 -17.17 -0.79 39.58
C PRO A 204 -16.10 -0.96 40.66
N VAL A 205 -15.02 -0.17 40.55
CA VAL A 205 -14.18 0.18 41.69
C VAL A 205 -15.00 1.15 42.54
N ASN A 206 -15.94 0.61 43.31
CA ASN A 206 -16.55 1.23 44.49
C ASN A 206 -17.73 0.37 44.95
N GLU A 207 -17.47 -0.59 45.82
CA GLU A 207 -18.48 -0.96 46.82
C GLU A 207 -17.79 -1.53 48.08
N PRO A 208 -17.88 -0.85 49.24
CA PRO A 208 -17.38 -1.38 50.49
C PRO A 208 -18.19 -2.61 50.92
N SER A 209 -17.48 -3.70 51.15
CA SER A 209 -18.01 -4.90 51.80
C SER A 209 -18.57 -4.54 53.19
N HIS A 210 -19.90 -4.49 53.30
CA HIS A 210 -20.60 -4.51 54.59
C HIS A 210 -21.33 -5.85 54.74
N HIS A 211 -20.57 -6.92 55.01
CA HIS A 211 -21.11 -8.07 55.72
C HIS A 211 -20.90 -7.86 57.23
N ALA A 212 -21.91 -7.32 57.90
CA ALA A 212 -21.96 -7.28 59.37
C ALA A 212 -22.46 -8.63 59.90
N ASN A 213 -21.56 -9.37 60.53
CA ASN A 213 -21.87 -10.48 61.42
C ASN A 213 -22.45 -9.94 62.73
N THR A 214 -23.58 -10.48 63.19
CA THR A 214 -23.98 -10.42 64.60
C THR A 214 -24.13 -11.84 65.14
N THR A 215 -23.20 -12.19 66.02
CA THR A 215 -23.10 -13.42 66.81
C THR A 215 -24.22 -13.56 67.84
N THR A 216 -24.74 -14.78 67.99
CA THR A 216 -25.10 -15.37 69.29
C THR A 216 -24.68 -16.86 69.30
N ALA A 217 -23.78 -17.20 70.22
CA ALA A 217 -23.35 -18.57 70.59
C ALA A 217 -24.30 -19.13 71.69
N PRO A 218 -24.23 -20.40 72.19
CA PRO A 218 -23.11 -21.37 72.18
C PRO A 218 -23.59 -22.82 71.82
N SER A 219 -22.85 -23.94 71.78
CA SER A 219 -21.71 -24.45 72.55
C SER A 219 -21.04 -25.65 71.82
N SER A 220 -19.79 -25.92 72.22
CA SER A 220 -19.12 -27.24 72.32
C SER A 220 -18.29 -27.80 71.15
N THR A 221 -16.97 -27.75 71.41
CA THR A 221 -15.93 -28.77 71.18
C THR A 221 -15.61 -29.23 69.76
N ALA A 222 -14.46 -28.80 69.23
CA ALA A 222 -13.23 -29.60 69.19
C ALA A 222 -12.15 -28.99 68.26
N ILE A 223 -10.99 -28.69 68.87
CA ILE A 223 -9.60 -28.95 68.44
C ILE A 223 -9.22 -28.74 66.95
N ALA A 224 -8.41 -27.69 66.74
CA ALA A 224 -7.23 -27.53 65.86
C ALA A 224 -7.09 -28.37 64.57
N SER A 225 -6.87 -27.70 63.43
CA SER A 225 -5.52 -27.54 62.85
C SER A 225 -5.56 -26.78 61.51
N ASN A 226 -4.50 -26.00 61.26
CA ASN A 226 -4.33 -25.07 60.16
C ASN A 226 -4.31 -25.73 58.78
N THR A 227 -5.08 -25.17 57.83
CA THR A 227 -4.67 -25.13 56.42
C THR A 227 -5.34 -23.93 55.74
N THR A 228 -4.55 -22.89 55.50
CA THR A 228 -4.92 -21.72 54.69
C THR A 228 -5.08 -22.17 53.24
N THR A 229 -6.32 -22.39 52.80
CA THR A 229 -6.63 -22.59 51.39
C THR A 229 -7.25 -21.31 50.87
N SER A 230 -6.43 -20.47 50.24
CA SER A 230 -6.89 -19.28 49.52
C SER A 230 -7.68 -19.72 48.30
N SER A 231 -9.01 -19.83 48.43
CA SER A 231 -9.89 -20.01 47.27
C SER A 231 -9.99 -18.67 46.54
N SER A 232 -9.06 -18.42 45.63
CA SER A 232 -9.18 -17.36 44.64
C SER A 232 -10.33 -17.71 43.71
N THR A 233 -11.41 -16.93 43.76
CA THR A 233 -12.47 -16.97 42.74
C THR A 233 -11.85 -16.48 41.43
N VAL A 234 -11.40 -17.44 40.62
CA VAL A 234 -10.87 -17.19 39.28
C VAL A 234 -11.95 -16.47 38.48
N ARG A 235 -11.69 -15.21 38.11
CA ARG A 235 -12.51 -14.46 37.15
C ARG A 235 -12.33 -15.13 35.80
N TYR A 236 -13.22 -16.06 35.45
CA TYR A 236 -13.22 -16.68 34.13
C TYR A 236 -13.67 -15.65 33.09
N ALA A 237 -12.84 -15.48 32.05
CA ALA A 237 -13.25 -14.76 30.85
C ALA A 237 -14.45 -15.49 30.20
N PRO A 238 -15.46 -14.76 29.68
CA PRO A 238 -16.67 -15.37 29.10
C PRO A 238 -16.33 -16.42 28.05
N CYS A 239 -16.98 -17.58 28.04
CA CYS A 239 -16.63 -18.67 27.12
C CYS A 239 -16.60 -18.19 25.65
N LEU A 240 -15.61 -18.66 24.89
CA LEU A 240 -15.54 -18.36 23.46
C LEU A 240 -16.74 -19.00 22.75
N THR A 241 -17.40 -18.24 21.88
CA THR A 241 -18.43 -18.80 21.00
C THR A 241 -17.79 -19.66 19.92
N GLU A 242 -18.55 -20.60 19.35
CA GLU A 242 -18.06 -21.50 18.29
C GLU A 242 -17.47 -20.72 17.10
N LEU A 243 -18.09 -19.58 16.76
CA LEU A 243 -17.60 -18.66 15.73
C LEU A 243 -16.24 -18.03 16.10
N GLN A 244 -16.02 -17.71 17.38
CA GLN A 244 -14.75 -17.15 17.87
C GLN A 244 -13.65 -18.21 17.88
N CYS A 245 -13.97 -19.45 18.24
CA CYS A 245 -13.03 -20.57 18.18
C CYS A 245 -12.59 -20.87 16.75
N GLN A 246 -13.53 -20.97 15.81
CA GLN A 246 -13.23 -21.20 14.41
C GLN A 246 -12.32 -20.09 13.85
N LEU A 247 -12.54 -18.85 14.28
CA LEU A 247 -11.82 -17.70 13.74
C LEU A 247 -10.41 -17.52 14.33
N LEU A 248 -10.20 -17.92 15.58
CA LEU A 248 -8.85 -18.04 16.15
C LEU A 248 -8.08 -19.17 15.49
N ALA A 249 -8.72 -20.31 15.18
CA ALA A 249 -8.10 -21.38 14.40
C ALA A 249 -7.67 -20.90 13.00
N ASP A 250 -8.56 -20.22 12.29
CA ASP A 250 -8.33 -19.75 10.91
C ASP A 250 -7.22 -18.68 10.78
N ASN A 251 -6.84 -18.02 11.89
CA ASN A 251 -5.86 -16.93 11.90
C ASN A 251 -4.67 -17.19 12.84
N GLU A 252 -4.45 -18.45 13.23
CA GLU A 252 -3.39 -18.85 14.18
C GLU A 252 -3.42 -18.00 15.47
N GLY A 253 -4.60 -17.55 15.89
CA GLY A 253 -4.80 -16.77 17.09
C GLY A 253 -4.68 -17.63 18.35
N CYS A 254 -4.28 -17.02 19.45
CA CYS A 254 -4.18 -17.72 20.72
C CYS A 254 -5.56 -17.79 21.41
N PHE A 255 -6.04 -18.99 21.69
CA PHE A 255 -7.30 -19.24 22.40
C PHE A 255 -7.28 -18.77 23.85
N LYS A 256 -6.09 -18.64 24.44
CA LYS A 256 -5.91 -18.26 25.85
C LYS A 256 -5.94 -16.75 26.06
N CYS A 257 -5.27 -15.99 25.19
CA CYS A 257 -5.26 -14.52 25.24
C CYS A 257 -6.21 -13.85 24.23
N ARG A 258 -6.91 -14.65 23.40
CA ARG A 258 -7.88 -14.21 22.37
C ARG A 258 -7.29 -13.19 21.41
N SER A 259 -5.98 -13.24 21.22
CA SER A 259 -5.23 -12.33 20.37
C SER A 259 -4.96 -13.02 19.04
N LEU A 260 -5.18 -12.28 17.95
CA LEU A 260 -4.74 -12.72 16.63
C LEU A 260 -3.22 -12.52 16.57
N ILE A 261 -2.47 -13.54 16.15
CA ILE A 261 -1.04 -13.38 15.93
C ILE A 261 -0.87 -12.52 14.66
N GLN A 262 -0.56 -11.24 14.85
CA GLN A 262 0.08 -10.45 13.80
C GLN A 262 1.50 -10.99 13.67
N ARG A 263 1.77 -11.78 12.62
CA ARG A 263 3.15 -12.06 12.24
C ARG A 263 3.77 -10.74 11.81
N LEU A 264 4.61 -10.17 12.66
CA LEU A 264 5.62 -9.20 12.24
C LEU A 264 6.53 -9.98 11.27
N SER A 265 6.45 -9.67 9.98
CA SER A 265 7.39 -10.19 9.00
C SER A 265 8.70 -9.41 9.13
N GLU A 266 9.76 -10.11 9.51
CA GLU A 266 11.13 -9.79 9.09
C GLU A 266 11.26 -9.95 7.58
#